data_AF-A0A6I2XWZ1-F1
#
_entry.id   AF-A0A6I2XWZ1-F1
#
_cell.length_a   1.000
_cell.length_b   1.000
_cell.length_c   1.000
_cell.angle_alpha   90.00
_cell.angle_beta   90.00
_cell.angle_gamma   90.00
#
_symmetry.space_group_name_H-M   'P 1'
#
loop_
_entity.id
_entity.type
_entity.pdbx_description
1 polymer ?
#
loop_
_entity_poly.entity_id
_entity_poly.type
_entity_poly.pdbx_seq_one_letter_code
_entity_poly.pdbx_strand_id
1 'polypeptide(L)'
;MKVLCSSVLAIEAIVVFLASLVASNNGSMSSQGLAIGVGSGIAVLLVLSVGTLRRPWGVAWGWLLQVVVVSIGFLVPLMFVVGGIFVVLWFIAVRTGRRVDALREAAHAEAEGQTAAAPAKEDAPSEEDAPSEEDAPSEEDAPSEEDAQTEEDAPSEGTA
;
A
#
# COMPACT_ATOMS: atom_id res chain seq x y z
N MET A 1 4.94 6.87 3.99
CA MET A 1 4.52 8.05 4.78
C MET A 1 3.02 8.37 4.73
N LYS A 2 2.36 8.31 3.56
CA LYS A 2 1.13 9.10 3.30
C LYS A 2 -0.12 8.71 4.12
N VAL A 3 -0.34 7.42 4.39
CA VAL A 3 -1.57 6.95 5.07
C VAL A 3 -1.59 7.37 6.54
N LEU A 4 -0.51 7.15 7.28
CA LEU A 4 -0.44 7.46 8.72
C LEU A 4 -0.63 8.96 8.99
N CYS A 5 0.11 9.81 8.28
CA CYS A 5 0.03 11.26 8.44
C CYS A 5 -1.34 11.81 7.99
N SER A 6 -1.95 11.24 6.94
CA SER A 6 -3.29 11.63 6.48
C SER A 6 -4.37 11.30 7.51
N SER A 7 -4.29 10.11 8.14
CA SER A 7 -5.26 9.71 9.16
C SER A 7 -5.19 10.61 10.39
N VAL A 8 -3.97 11.00 10.81
CA VAL A 8 -3.77 11.94 11.93
C VAL A 8 -4.45 13.28 11.64
N LEU A 9 -4.17 13.91 10.50
CA LEU A 9 -4.77 15.20 10.12
C LEU A 9 -6.31 15.13 9.98
N ALA A 10 -6.83 14.02 9.46
CA ALA A 10 -8.27 13.85 9.30
C ALA A 10 -9.00 13.79 10.64
N ILE A 11 -8.49 13.03 11.60
CA ILE A 11 -9.09 12.94 12.95
C ILE A 11 -8.90 14.28 13.69
N GLU A 12 -7.73 14.91 13.54
CA GLU A 12 -7.45 16.22 14.12
C GLU A 12 -8.44 17.29 13.66
N ALA A 13 -8.80 17.31 12.37
CA ALA A 13 -9.79 18.23 11.83
C ALA A 13 -11.15 18.11 12.53
N ILE A 14 -11.58 16.87 12.80
CA ILE A 14 -12.83 16.61 13.54
C ILE A 14 -12.72 17.13 14.98
N VAL A 15 -11.60 16.86 15.64
CA VAL A 15 -11.36 17.31 17.01
C VAL A 15 -11.33 18.84 17.12
N VAL A 16 -10.68 19.53 16.18
CA VAL A 16 -10.63 20.99 16.14
C VAL A 16 -12.01 21.60 15.92
N PHE A 17 -12.82 20.99 15.04
CA PHE A 17 -14.21 21.40 14.86
C PHE A 17 -15.02 21.24 16.15
N LEU A 18 -14.87 20.13 16.87
CA LEU A 18 -15.53 19.93 18.17
C LEU A 18 -15.02 20.90 19.24
N ALA A 19 -13.72 21.17 19.27
CA ALA A 19 -13.12 22.16 20.19
C ALA A 19 -13.69 23.57 19.94
N SER A 20 -13.96 23.89 18.68
CA SER A 20 -14.62 25.14 18.29
C SER A 20 -16.03 25.27 18.87
N LEU A 21 -16.83 24.21 18.82
CA LEU A 21 -18.15 24.15 19.45
C LEU A 21 -18.06 24.36 20.96
N VAL A 22 -17.09 23.72 21.62
CA VAL A 22 -16.83 23.90 23.06
C VAL A 22 -16.43 25.33 23.39
N ALA A 23 -15.50 25.93 22.62
CA ALA A 23 -15.08 27.32 22.77
C ALA A 23 -16.24 28.32 22.56
N SER A 24 -17.20 27.95 21.72
CA SER A 24 -18.39 28.75 21.45
C SER A 24 -19.42 28.69 22.60
N ASN A 25 -19.44 27.59 23.35
CA ASN A 25 -20.39 27.36 24.45
C ASN A 25 -19.84 27.79 25.82
N ASN A 26 -18.53 27.77 26.02
CA ASN A 26 -17.89 28.08 27.30
C ASN A 26 -17.65 29.59 27.54
N GLY A 27 -18.09 30.46 26.63
CA GLY A 27 -17.95 31.92 26.74
C GLY A 27 -16.55 32.47 26.49
N SER A 28 -15.61 31.67 25.94
CA SER A 28 -14.22 32.11 25.71
C SER A 28 -14.07 33.18 24.61
N MET A 29 -15.09 33.39 23.79
CA MET A 29 -15.11 34.41 22.74
C MET A 29 -16.37 35.25 22.84
N SER A 30 -16.25 36.57 22.62
CA SER A 30 -17.38 37.51 22.64
C SER A 30 -18.43 37.25 21.55
N SER A 31 -18.09 36.46 20.54
CA SER A 31 -18.96 36.15 19.41
C SER A 31 -18.91 34.65 19.08
N GLN A 32 -20.01 33.95 19.39
CA GLN A 32 -20.19 32.51 19.15
C GLN A 32 -19.96 32.12 17.68
N GLY A 33 -20.46 32.94 16.74
CA GLY A 33 -20.27 32.69 15.30
C GLY A 33 -18.82 32.77 14.84
N LEU A 34 -18.00 33.58 15.52
CA LEU A 34 -16.58 33.77 15.19
C LEU A 34 -15.76 32.58 15.68
N ALA A 35 -16.08 32.04 16.86
CA ALA A 35 -15.49 30.79 17.35
C ALA A 35 -15.72 29.64 16.37
N ILE A 36 -16.99 29.41 15.98
CA ILE A 36 -17.40 28.35 15.05
C ILE A 36 -16.77 28.56 13.67
N GLY A 37 -16.76 29.80 13.17
CA GLY A 37 -16.17 30.14 11.88
C GLY A 37 -14.67 29.87 11.82
N VAL A 38 -13.91 30.29 12.84
CA VAL A 38 -12.46 30.06 12.92
C VAL A 38 -12.15 28.57 13.01
N GLY A 39 -12.81 27.84 13.92
CA GLY A 39 -12.53 26.42 14.08
C GLY A 39 -12.94 25.57 12.88
N SER A 40 -14.07 25.90 12.23
CA SER A 40 -14.46 25.26 10.96
C SER A 40 -13.46 25.57 9.85
N GLY A 41 -12.96 26.81 9.78
CA GLY A 41 -11.91 27.20 8.83
C GLY A 41 -10.62 26.40 9.02
N ILE A 42 -10.18 26.23 10.27
CA ILE A 42 -8.98 25.43 10.59
C ILE A 42 -9.23 23.95 10.27
N ALA A 43 -10.40 23.41 10.58
CA ALA A 43 -10.75 22.02 10.26
C ALA A 43 -10.72 21.76 8.74
N VAL A 44 -11.31 22.65 7.94
CA VAL A 44 -11.24 22.56 6.47
C VAL A 44 -9.80 22.67 6.00
N LEU A 45 -9.01 23.58 6.56
CA LEU A 45 -7.60 23.74 6.20
C LEU A 45 -6.79 22.48 6.52
N LEU A 46 -7.03 21.80 7.64
CA LEU A 46 -6.43 20.50 7.98
C LEU A 46 -6.78 19.42 6.96
N VAL A 47 -8.06 19.35 6.55
CA VAL A 47 -8.52 18.40 5.51
C VAL A 47 -7.86 18.69 4.16
N LEU A 48 -7.82 19.96 3.71
CA LEU A 48 -7.17 20.36 2.47
C LEU A 48 -5.65 20.10 2.52
N SER A 49 -5.06 20.23 3.71
CA SER A 49 -3.63 19.98 3.94
C SER A 49 -3.25 18.52 3.69
N VAL A 50 -4.17 17.56 3.73
CA VAL A 50 -3.92 16.16 3.34
C VAL A 50 -3.31 16.06 1.94
N GLY A 51 -3.75 16.90 1.00
CA GLY A 51 -3.19 16.95 -0.36
C GLY A 51 -1.74 17.45 -0.41
N THR A 52 -1.35 18.33 0.53
CA THR A 52 -0.02 18.94 0.58
C THR A 52 1.07 17.97 1.03
N LEU A 53 0.71 16.86 1.69
CA LEU A 53 1.64 15.82 2.14
C LEU A 53 2.34 15.08 0.99
N ARG A 54 1.89 15.29 -0.26
CA ARG A 54 2.57 14.78 -1.46
C ARG A 54 3.82 15.57 -1.83
N ARG A 55 4.02 16.76 -1.24
CA ARG A 55 5.15 17.65 -1.51
C ARG A 55 6.25 17.49 -0.44
N PRO A 56 7.53 17.77 -0.77
CA PRO A 56 8.62 17.68 0.20
C PRO A 56 8.45 18.65 1.39
N TRP A 57 7.72 19.74 1.19
CA TRP A 57 7.39 20.72 2.22
C TRP A 57 6.19 20.34 3.10
N GLY A 58 5.46 19.27 2.77
CA GLY A 58 4.24 18.88 3.48
C GLY A 58 4.48 18.50 4.94
N VAL A 59 5.66 17.99 5.28
CA VAL A 59 6.03 17.68 6.67
C VAL A 59 6.22 18.96 7.49
N ALA A 60 6.88 19.98 6.93
CA ALA A 60 7.04 21.27 7.58
C ALA A 60 5.68 21.96 7.78
N TRP A 61 4.80 21.87 6.77
CA TRP A 61 3.43 22.36 6.87
C TRP A 61 2.65 21.69 8.01
N GLY A 62 2.74 20.36 8.16
CA GLY A 62 2.08 19.68 9.27
C GLY A 62 2.59 20.10 10.65
N TRP A 63 3.89 20.39 10.81
CA TRP A 63 4.40 20.97 12.05
C TRP A 63 3.83 22.35 12.35
N LEU A 64 3.67 23.20 11.33
CA LEU A 64 3.01 24.49 11.48
C LEU A 64 1.56 24.30 11.96
N LEU A 65 0.82 23.36 11.35
CA LEU A 65 -0.56 23.04 11.77
C LEU A 65 -0.62 22.55 13.20
N GLN A 66 0.33 21.73 13.64
CA GLN A 66 0.39 21.28 15.02
C GLN A 66 0.55 22.43 16.01
N VAL A 67 1.40 23.42 15.69
CA VAL A 67 1.53 24.62 16.54
C VAL A 67 0.22 25.40 16.58
N VAL A 68 -0.47 25.54 15.44
CA VAL A 68 -1.79 26.20 15.38
C VAL A 68 -2.81 25.48 16.25
N VAL A 69 -2.91 24.15 16.14
CA VAL A 69 -3.86 23.34 16.91
C VAL A 69 -3.57 23.40 18.40
N VAL A 70 -2.31 23.25 18.82
CA VAL A 70 -1.92 23.38 20.24
C VAL A 70 -2.23 24.77 20.78
N SER A 71 -2.11 25.82 19.96
CA SER A 71 -2.45 27.19 20.35
C SER A 71 -3.96 27.37 20.62
N ILE A 72 -4.84 26.53 20.06
CA ILE A 72 -6.27 26.52 20.42
C ILE A 72 -6.46 26.15 21.90
N GLY A 73 -5.47 25.49 22.52
CA GLY A 73 -5.40 25.26 23.96
C GLY A 73 -5.59 26.51 24.82
N PHE A 74 -5.21 27.70 24.34
CA PHE A 74 -5.44 28.94 25.07
C PHE A 74 -6.93 29.28 25.21
N LEU A 75 -7.77 28.85 24.27
CA LEU A 75 -9.22 29.04 24.32
C LEU A 75 -9.89 27.89 25.07
N VAL A 76 -9.39 26.68 24.90
CA VAL A 76 -9.92 25.47 25.55
C VAL A 76 -8.75 24.71 26.19
N PRO A 77 -8.44 24.93 27.48
CA PRO A 77 -7.24 24.39 28.12
C PRO A 77 -7.04 22.87 27.96
N LEU A 78 -8.12 22.09 27.92
CA LEU A 78 -8.05 20.64 27.69
C LEU A 78 -7.42 20.28 26.32
N MET A 79 -7.47 21.17 25.33
CA MET A 79 -6.83 20.99 24.02
C MET A 79 -5.32 20.99 24.07
N PHE A 80 -4.67 21.47 25.13
CA PHE A 80 -3.22 21.26 25.28
C PHE A 80 -2.88 19.78 25.41
N VAL A 81 -3.70 19.01 26.14
CA VAL A 81 -3.52 17.56 26.28
C VAL A 81 -3.80 16.88 24.94
N VAL A 82 -4.94 17.21 24.33
CA VAL A 82 -5.36 16.58 23.06
C VAL A 82 -4.40 16.93 21.93
N GLY A 83 -4.10 18.21 21.73
CA GLY A 83 -3.13 18.69 20.75
C GLY A 83 -1.73 18.12 21.01
N GLY A 84 -1.31 17.99 22.26
CA GLY A 84 -0.06 17.31 22.62
C GLY A 84 -0.03 15.84 22.16
N ILE A 85 -1.14 15.10 22.30
CA ILE A 85 -1.25 13.74 21.78
C ILE A 85 -1.13 13.75 20.25
N PHE A 86 -1.79 14.67 19.55
CA PHE A 86 -1.68 14.80 18.10
C PHE A 86 -0.27 15.13 17.63
N VAL A 87 0.45 16.02 18.32
CA VAL A 87 1.88 16.30 18.05
C VAL A 87 2.72 15.02 18.15
N VAL A 88 2.51 14.22 19.20
CA VAL A 88 3.23 12.95 19.41
C VAL A 88 2.88 11.94 18.31
N LEU A 89 1.60 11.78 18.01
CA LEU A 89 1.14 10.89 16.94
C LEU A 89 1.69 11.33 15.57
N TRP A 90 1.72 12.64 15.31
CA TRP A 90 2.31 13.21 14.11
C TRP A 90 3.81 12.89 14.02
N PHE A 91 4.56 13.12 15.10
CA PHE A 91 5.98 12.80 15.15
C PHE A 91 6.25 11.31 14.87
N ILE A 92 5.48 10.42 15.51
CA ILE A 92 5.59 8.96 15.29
C ILE A 92 5.22 8.61 13.85
N ALA A 93 4.13 9.17 13.32
CA ALA A 93 3.69 8.93 11.94
C ALA A 93 4.75 9.34 10.92
N VAL A 94 5.42 10.49 11.14
CA VAL A 94 6.52 10.95 10.28
C VAL A 94 7.72 10.01 10.39
N ARG A 95 8.17 9.66 11.61
CA ARG A 95 9.33 8.78 11.81
C ARG A 95 9.11 7.39 11.22
N THR A 96 7.98 6.77 11.55
CA THR A 96 7.60 5.45 11.04
C THR A 96 7.38 5.50 9.54
N GLY A 97 6.74 6.55 9.03
CA GLY A 97 6.50 6.73 7.61
C GLY A 97 7.79 6.77 6.79
N ARG A 98 8.83 7.47 7.27
CA ARG A 98 10.15 7.53 6.61
C ARG A 98 10.87 6.18 6.63
N ARG A 99 10.77 5.44 7.74
CA ARG A 99 11.33 4.09 7.85
C ARG A 99 10.68 3.12 6.86
N VAL A 100 9.34 3.15 6.78
CA VAL A 100 8.59 2.29 5.85
C VAL A 100 8.88 2.65 4.40
N ASP A 101 9.02 3.93 4.08
CA ASP A 101 9.34 4.36 2.71
C ASP A 101 10.74 3.91 2.29
N ALA A 102 11.74 4.02 3.17
CA ALA A 102 13.09 3.52 2.90
C ALA A 102 13.14 2.00 2.69
N LEU A 103 12.36 1.23 3.46
CA LEU A 103 12.26 -0.22 3.27
C LEU A 103 11.60 -0.59 1.93
N ARG A 104 10.59 0.19 1.50
CA ARG A 104 9.95 0.00 0.20
C ARG A 104 10.91 0.30 -0.94
N GLU A 105 11.67 1.39 -0.85
CA GLU A 105 12.68 1.75 -1.86
C GLU A 105 13.75 0.66 -2.02
N ALA A 106 14.26 0.09 -0.91
CA ALA A 106 15.22 -1.01 -0.97
C ALA A 106 14.62 -2.27 -1.63
N ALA A 107 13.39 -2.65 -1.28
CA ALA A 107 12.72 -3.80 -1.88
C ALA A 107 12.44 -3.63 -3.39
N HIS A 108 12.14 -2.40 -3.84
CA HIS A 108 11.97 -2.11 -5.26
C HIS A 108 13.28 -2.24 -6.05
N ALA A 109 14.42 -1.80 -5.48
CA ALA A 109 15.72 -1.93 -6.12
C ALA A 109 16.16 -3.40 -6.29
N GLU A 110 15.88 -4.26 -5.30
CA GLU A 110 16.15 -5.71 -5.40
C GLU A 110 15.31 -6.38 -6.49
N ALA A 111 14.03 -6.02 -6.62
CA ALA A 111 13.14 -6.57 -7.66
C ALA A 111 13.54 -6.17 -9.09
N GLU A 112 14.04 -4.94 -9.28
CA GLU A 112 14.58 -4.48 -10.57
C GLU A 112 15.90 -5.21 -10.93
N GLY A 113 16.79 -5.40 -9.96
CA GLY A 113 18.04 -6.15 -10.16
C GLY A 113 17.81 -7.64 -10.50
N GLN A 114 16.78 -8.25 -9.92
CA GLN A 114 16.43 -9.65 -10.17
C GLN A 114 15.71 -9.87 -11.51
N THR A 115 15.00 -8.85 -12.01
CA THR A 115 14.41 -8.86 -13.36
C THR A 115 15.48 -8.70 -14.45
N ALA A 116 16.53 -7.92 -14.20
CA ALA A 116 17.67 -7.78 -15.12
C ALA A 116 18.62 -9.00 -15.13
N ALA A 117 18.61 -9.80 -14.06
CA ALA A 117 19.44 -11.00 -13.90
C ALA A 117 18.71 -12.31 -14.25
N ALA A 118 17.48 -12.26 -14.78
CA ALA A 118 16.85 -13.43 -15.38
C ALA A 118 17.78 -13.94 -16.51
N PRO A 119 18.32 -15.17 -16.40
CA PRO A 119 19.41 -15.59 -17.27
C PRO A 119 18.89 -15.65 -18.71
N ALA A 120 19.63 -15.00 -19.60
CA ALA A 120 19.73 -15.47 -20.98
C ALA A 120 20.05 -16.97 -20.90
N LYS A 121 19.06 -17.81 -21.19
CA LYS A 121 19.30 -19.21 -21.50
C LYS A 121 20.20 -19.22 -22.74
N GLU A 122 21.50 -19.29 -22.50
CA GLU A 122 22.35 -20.40 -22.90
C GLU A 122 21.97 -20.98 -24.27
N ASP A 123 22.74 -20.54 -25.27
CA ASP A 123 23.24 -21.31 -26.40
C ASP A 123 22.43 -22.57 -26.78
N ALA A 124 21.53 -22.43 -27.75
CA ALA A 124 21.23 -23.56 -28.62
C ALA A 124 22.41 -23.71 -29.60
N PRO A 125 23.11 -24.87 -29.66
CA PRO A 125 24.05 -25.10 -30.73
C PRO A 125 23.26 -25.12 -32.05
N SER A 126 23.59 -24.19 -32.94
CA SER A 126 23.18 -24.22 -34.33
C SER A 126 23.71 -25.50 -34.97
N GLU A 127 22.84 -26.48 -35.19
CA GLU A 127 23.06 -27.48 -36.24
C GLU A 127 22.51 -26.92 -37.55
N GLU A 128 23.31 -26.07 -38.18
CA GLU A 128 23.17 -25.69 -39.58
C GLU A 128 24.40 -26.22 -40.31
N ASP A 129 24.32 -27.48 -40.79
CA ASP A 129 25.09 -27.95 -41.94
C ASP A 129 24.66 -29.39 -42.34
N ALA A 130 23.71 -29.48 -43.28
CA ALA A 130 23.77 -30.38 -44.45
C ALA A 130 22.47 -30.27 -45.28
N PRO A 131 22.52 -29.83 -46.55
CA PRO A 131 21.36 -29.79 -47.43
C PRO A 131 21.22 -31.06 -48.29
N SER A 132 19.95 -31.41 -48.53
CA SER A 132 19.36 -32.14 -49.69
C SER A 132 19.75 -33.59 -49.97
N GLU A 133 18.73 -34.46 -50.05
CA GLU A 133 18.40 -35.39 -51.16
C GLU A 133 17.15 -36.19 -50.71
N GLU A 134 15.98 -35.97 -51.31
CA GLU A 134 15.43 -36.72 -52.46
C GLU A 134 14.71 -38.00 -52.02
N ASP A 135 13.58 -38.28 -52.65
CA ASP A 135 12.70 -39.45 -52.52
C ASP A 135 11.72 -39.55 -51.32
N ALA A 136 10.51 -39.06 -51.55
CA ALA A 136 9.32 -39.83 -51.17
C ALA A 136 9.11 -40.91 -52.25
N PRO A 137 8.81 -42.16 -51.87
CA PRO A 137 7.39 -42.52 -51.91
C PRO A 137 6.93 -43.47 -50.78
N SER A 138 5.63 -43.34 -50.53
CA SER A 138 4.71 -44.26 -49.86
C SER A 138 4.75 -45.70 -50.40
N GLU A 139 4.81 -46.68 -49.50
CA GLU A 139 4.32 -48.07 -49.65
C GLU A 139 3.82 -48.49 -48.24
N GLU A 140 2.52 -48.69 -48.00
CA GLU A 140 1.75 -49.88 -48.39
C GLU A 140 2.29 -51.13 -47.67
N ASP A 141 1.66 -51.47 -46.53
CA ASP A 141 1.29 -52.83 -46.11
C ASP A 141 1.00 -52.89 -44.60
N ALA A 142 -0.28 -52.79 -44.25
CA ALA A 142 -0.83 -53.57 -43.15
C ALA A 142 -1.31 -54.89 -43.78
N PRO A 143 -1.05 -56.08 -43.20
CA PRO A 143 -1.86 -56.62 -42.09
C PRO A 143 -0.97 -57.49 -41.15
N SER A 144 -1.39 -58.19 -40.08
CA SER A 144 -2.65 -58.80 -39.69
C SER A 144 -2.53 -59.21 -38.21
N GLU A 145 -3.69 -59.44 -37.62
CA GLU A 145 -3.94 -60.08 -36.33
C GLU A 145 -3.31 -61.49 -36.21
N GLU A 146 -3.22 -61.99 -34.97
CA GLU A 146 -3.67 -63.34 -34.54
C GLU A 146 -2.70 -64.08 -33.59
N ASP A 147 -3.25 -64.34 -32.39
CA ASP A 147 -3.08 -65.49 -31.48
C ASP A 147 -1.78 -65.79 -30.72
N ALA A 148 -1.88 -65.74 -29.39
CA ALA A 148 -2.23 -66.91 -28.54
C ALA A 148 -1.79 -66.65 -27.08
N GLN A 149 -2.75 -66.52 -26.16
CA GLN A 149 -3.05 -67.44 -25.03
C GLN A 149 -1.84 -67.72 -24.09
N THR A 150 -1.94 -67.57 -22.78
CA THR A 150 -2.65 -68.56 -21.93
C THR A 150 -2.85 -68.06 -20.49
N GLU A 151 -4.02 -68.44 -19.95
CA GLU A 151 -4.30 -68.95 -18.60
C GLU A 151 -4.03 -68.06 -17.36
N GLU A 152 -5.06 -67.66 -16.62
CA GLU A 152 -5.82 -68.47 -15.63
C GLU A 152 -5.17 -68.34 -14.25
N ASP A 153 -5.75 -67.52 -13.36
CA ASP A 153 -6.55 -68.04 -12.25
C ASP A 153 -7.14 -66.89 -11.41
N ALA A 154 -8.43 -67.04 -11.10
CA ALA A 154 -9.13 -66.32 -10.04
C ALA A 154 -8.96 -67.14 -8.72
N PRO A 155 -9.47 -66.76 -7.51
CA PRO A 155 -10.77 -66.16 -7.28
C PRO A 155 -10.84 -65.03 -6.25
N SER A 156 -12.01 -64.38 -6.33
CA SER A 156 -12.67 -63.55 -5.35
C SER A 156 -12.64 -64.06 -3.91
N GLU A 157 -12.47 -63.15 -2.95
CA GLU A 157 -13.33 -63.08 -1.77
C GLU A 157 -13.63 -61.61 -1.45
N GLY A 158 -14.90 -61.22 -1.59
CA GLY A 158 -15.44 -60.06 -0.90
C GLY A 158 -15.92 -60.48 0.49
N THR A 159 -15.95 -59.55 1.43
CA THR A 159 -16.94 -59.56 2.52
C THR A 159 -17.05 -58.16 3.14
N ALA A 160 -18.31 -57.73 3.21
CA ALA A 160 -18.96 -56.79 4.13
C ALA A 160 -18.48 -55.33 4.20
#